data_AF-A0A0L6UWC9-F1
#
_entry.id   AF-A0A0L6UWC9-F1
#
_cell.length_a   1.000
_cell.length_b   1.000
_cell.length_c   1.000
_cell.angle_alpha   90.00
_cell.angle_beta   90.00
_cell.angle_gamma   90.00
#
_symmetry.space_group_name_H-M   'P 1'
#
loop_
_entity.id
_entity.type
_entity.pdbx_description
1 polymer ?
#
loop_
_entity_poly.entity_id
_entity_poly.type
_entity_poly.pdbx_seq_one_letter_code
_entity_poly.pdbx_strand_id
1 'polypeptide(L)'
;MPQEVTNPEAILVVFSEPGETVALHEFNEWYDEEHVPLRMSRFPEFLTGARYEAMDGGGPGFSAIYQVNTLGLFDQPRYRSLRTDRSAREADILARIGTLDRRTYRSIHLERRPSSEHNTTYHPHILTVELTRHSPELLTEIHSFEGWIMTQVGQIHDSSVIGHLQPPSTDPVRTPRYIFIFEFMNQDYEQSCQLAKLAQSPDQDQAVIRKWKLARGWQNSSTQLSTVHQSLYPFK
;
A
#
# COMPACT_ATOMS: atom_id res chain seq x y z
N MET A 1 -29.25 -3.68 -4.01
CA MET A 1 -28.36 -4.70 -4.61
C MET A 1 -27.15 -4.81 -3.71
N PRO A 2 -26.71 -6.00 -3.27
CA PRO A 2 -25.41 -6.13 -2.61
C PRO A 2 -24.35 -5.60 -3.57
N GLN A 3 -23.46 -4.71 -3.11
CA GLN A 3 -22.27 -4.38 -3.89
C GLN A 3 -21.50 -5.69 -4.11
N GLU A 4 -21.34 -6.13 -5.36
CA GLU A 4 -20.41 -7.21 -5.67
C GLU A 4 -19.04 -6.80 -5.13
N VAL A 5 -18.51 -7.59 -4.18
CA VAL A 5 -17.17 -7.41 -3.67
C VAL A 5 -16.21 -7.74 -4.81
N THR A 6 -15.82 -6.72 -5.55
CA THR A 6 -14.85 -6.84 -6.64
C THR A 6 -13.49 -7.04 -6.00
N ASN A 7 -12.85 -8.19 -6.27
CA ASN A 7 -11.48 -8.40 -5.85
C ASN A 7 -10.58 -7.39 -6.58
N PRO A 8 -9.67 -6.69 -5.88
CA PRO A 8 -8.77 -5.73 -6.51
C PRO A 8 -7.88 -6.43 -7.55
N GLU A 9 -7.80 -5.85 -8.76
CA GLU A 9 -6.83 -6.27 -9.78
C GLU A 9 -5.41 -5.81 -9.41
N ALA A 10 -5.28 -4.72 -8.64
CA ALA A 10 -4.02 -4.03 -8.39
C ALA A 10 -3.78 -3.70 -6.92
N ILE A 11 -2.50 -3.64 -6.56
CA ILE A 11 -2.01 -3.14 -5.27
C ILE A 11 -1.01 -2.03 -5.56
N LEU A 12 -1.21 -0.86 -4.96
CA LEU A 12 -0.21 0.21 -4.96
C LEU A 12 0.41 0.28 -3.57
N VAL A 13 1.72 0.04 -3.49
CA VAL A 13 2.50 0.15 -2.26
C VAL A 13 3.50 1.28 -2.44
N VAL A 14 3.57 2.17 -1.44
CA VAL A 14 4.52 3.28 -1.43
C VAL A 14 5.30 3.25 -0.13
N PHE A 15 6.56 2.86 -0.18
CA PHE A 15 7.46 2.97 0.96
C PHE A 15 8.08 4.37 0.98
N SER A 16 8.12 4.99 2.15
CA SER A 16 8.44 6.41 2.26
C SER A 16 9.28 6.72 3.51
N GLU A 17 10.27 7.58 3.32
CA GLU A 17 11.16 8.08 4.36
C GLU A 17 11.25 9.60 4.22
N PRO A 18 10.75 10.40 5.19
CA PRO A 18 10.85 11.87 5.13
C PRO A 18 12.30 12.36 4.97
N GLY A 19 13.27 11.67 5.60
CA GLY A 19 14.67 12.11 5.63
C GLY A 19 14.89 13.28 6.59
N GLU A 20 16.11 13.85 6.58
CA GLU A 20 16.50 14.93 7.51
C GLU A 20 15.92 16.31 7.12
N THR A 21 15.55 16.47 5.86
CA THR A 21 15.16 17.73 5.22
C THR A 21 13.66 18.00 5.21
N VAL A 22 12.83 17.00 5.53
CA VAL A 22 11.37 17.13 5.66
C VAL A 22 11.01 16.84 7.11
N ALA A 23 10.42 17.80 7.81
CA ALA A 23 10.02 17.60 9.20
C ALA A 23 8.91 16.53 9.27
N LEU A 24 8.94 15.67 10.30
CA LEU A 24 7.98 14.57 10.41
C LEU A 24 6.51 15.04 10.44
N HIS A 25 6.22 16.15 11.13
CA HIS A 25 4.86 16.71 11.15
C HIS A 25 4.42 17.19 9.76
N GLU A 26 5.31 17.88 9.03
CA GLU A 26 5.05 18.37 7.67
C GLU A 26 4.75 17.20 6.71
N PHE A 27 5.55 16.12 6.79
CA PHE A 27 5.36 14.90 6.02
C PHE A 27 4.01 14.23 6.33
N ASN A 28 3.67 14.12 7.61
CA ASN A 28 2.42 13.48 8.03
C ASN A 28 1.20 14.30 7.61
N GLU A 29 1.20 15.61 7.82
CA GLU A 29 0.11 16.50 7.39
C GLU A 29 -0.09 16.47 5.87
N TRP A 30 1.00 16.50 5.09
CA TRP A 30 0.89 16.39 3.63
C TRP A 30 0.23 15.09 3.20
N TYR A 31 0.65 13.96 3.79
CA TYR A 31 0.03 12.68 3.49
C TYR A 31 -1.46 12.64 3.87
N ASP A 32 -1.77 13.20 5.03
CA ASP A 32 -3.07 13.04 5.67
C ASP A 32 -4.15 13.98 5.15
N GLU A 33 -3.75 15.18 4.72
CA GLU A 33 -4.66 16.25 4.31
C GLU A 33 -4.69 16.45 2.78
N GLU A 34 -3.62 16.07 2.08
CA GLU A 34 -3.49 16.31 0.64
C GLU A 34 -3.28 15.01 -0.15
N HIS A 35 -2.20 14.27 0.10
CA HIS A 35 -1.73 13.23 -0.80
C HIS A 35 -2.65 12.01 -0.90
N VAL A 36 -3.07 11.44 0.25
CA VAL A 36 -4.00 10.31 0.30
C VAL A 36 -5.43 10.77 -0.01
N PRO A 37 -5.97 11.84 0.62
CA PRO A 37 -7.34 12.30 0.33
C PRO A 37 -7.60 12.61 -1.14
N LEU A 38 -6.63 13.20 -1.86
CA LEU A 38 -6.77 13.49 -3.29
C LEU A 38 -6.99 12.22 -4.11
N ARG A 39 -6.38 11.09 -3.74
CA ARG A 39 -6.62 9.79 -4.40
C ARG A 39 -7.98 9.21 -4.02
N MET A 40 -8.28 9.19 -2.72
CA MET A 40 -9.48 8.55 -2.17
C MET A 40 -10.78 9.29 -2.49
N SER A 41 -10.71 10.58 -2.77
CA SER A 41 -11.89 11.39 -3.14
C SER A 41 -12.09 11.54 -4.66
N ARG A 42 -11.04 11.37 -5.48
CA ARG A 42 -11.11 11.63 -6.93
C ARG A 42 -11.30 10.38 -7.77
N PHE A 43 -10.84 9.21 -7.30
CA PHE A 43 -10.76 8.01 -8.13
C PHE A 43 -11.59 6.87 -7.54
N PRO A 44 -12.71 6.47 -8.15
CA PRO A 44 -13.54 5.36 -7.67
C PRO A 44 -12.83 4.00 -7.74
N GLU A 45 -11.75 3.90 -8.51
CA GLU A 45 -10.94 2.69 -8.60
C GLU A 45 -10.13 2.41 -7.33
N PHE A 46 -9.87 3.40 -6.47
CA PHE A 46 -9.19 3.19 -5.19
C PHE A 46 -10.17 2.58 -4.19
N LEU A 47 -10.12 1.28 -3.96
CA LEU A 47 -11.05 0.59 -3.06
C LEU A 47 -10.75 0.88 -1.59
N THR A 48 -9.46 0.86 -1.23
CA THR A 48 -8.96 1.17 0.12
C THR A 48 -7.67 1.96 0.03
N GLY A 49 -7.33 2.66 1.11
CA GLY A 49 -6.08 3.39 1.26
C GLY A 49 -5.75 3.55 2.73
N ALA A 50 -4.57 3.09 3.13
CA ALA A 50 -4.08 3.22 4.50
C ALA A 50 -2.59 3.51 4.55
N ARG A 51 -2.18 4.16 5.64
CA ARG A 51 -0.80 4.44 6.01
C ARG A 51 -0.41 3.63 7.22
N TYR A 52 0.85 3.24 7.23
CA TYR A 52 1.45 2.41 8.26
C TYR A 52 2.81 2.95 8.68
N GLU A 53 3.15 2.73 9.93
CA GLU A 53 4.43 3.05 10.55
C GLU A 53 5.24 1.77 10.78
N ALA A 54 6.53 1.80 10.46
CA ALA A 54 7.42 0.68 10.68
C ALA A 54 7.59 0.41 12.18
N MET A 55 7.55 -0.87 12.55
CA MET A 55 7.77 -1.34 13.93
C MET A 55 9.15 -1.97 14.13
N ASP A 56 9.86 -2.23 13.04
CA ASP A 56 11.15 -2.93 13.02
C ASP A 56 12.36 -1.99 13.18
N GLY A 57 12.14 -0.68 13.23
CA GLY A 57 13.21 0.33 13.28
C GLY A 57 14.00 0.47 11.98
N GLY A 58 13.61 -0.24 10.91
CA GLY A 58 14.23 -0.16 9.60
C GLY A 58 13.68 0.98 8.74
N GLY A 59 14.47 1.41 7.75
CA GLY A 59 14.05 2.36 6.71
C GLY A 59 13.58 1.64 5.43
N PRO A 60 12.59 2.16 4.69
CA PRO A 60 11.79 3.35 4.98
C PRO A 60 10.86 3.18 6.18
N GLY A 61 10.65 4.24 6.96
CA GLY A 61 9.86 4.23 8.20
C GLY A 61 8.34 4.23 8.01
N PHE A 62 7.85 4.49 6.80
CA PHE A 62 6.41 4.55 6.51
C PHE A 62 6.05 3.76 5.25
N SER A 63 4.82 3.25 5.21
CA SER A 63 4.22 2.67 4.02
C SER A 63 2.81 3.19 3.79
N ALA A 64 2.42 3.44 2.54
CA ALA A 64 1.04 3.63 2.14
C ALA A 64 0.62 2.51 1.19
N ILE A 65 -0.46 1.80 1.51
CA ILE A 65 -0.95 0.66 0.74
C ILE A 65 -2.38 0.95 0.28
N TYR A 66 -2.64 0.71 -1.00
CA TYR A 66 -3.95 0.88 -1.62
C TYR A 66 -4.35 -0.37 -2.39
N GLN A 67 -5.60 -0.77 -2.24
CA GLN A 67 -6.24 -1.71 -3.16
C GLN A 67 -6.89 -0.92 -4.30
N VAL A 68 -6.58 -1.30 -5.53
CA VAL A 68 -7.07 -0.60 -6.72
C VAL A 68 -7.79 -1.61 -7.64
N ASN A 69 -8.98 -1.24 -8.09
CA ASN A 69 -9.86 -2.11 -8.85
C ASN A 69 -9.27 -2.49 -10.22
N THR A 70 -8.50 -1.60 -10.85
CA THR A 70 -7.87 -1.89 -12.14
C THR A 70 -6.47 -1.30 -12.30
N LEU A 71 -5.56 -2.06 -12.91
CA LEU A 71 -4.22 -1.58 -13.28
C LEU A 71 -4.29 -0.49 -14.35
N GLY A 72 -5.29 -0.57 -15.25
CA GLY A 72 -5.43 0.38 -16.36
C GLY A 72 -5.63 1.83 -15.91
N LEU A 73 -5.99 2.07 -14.64
CA LEU A 73 -6.06 3.41 -14.06
C LEU A 73 -4.73 4.17 -14.19
N PHE A 74 -3.60 3.51 -13.94
CA PHE A 74 -2.29 4.16 -13.83
C PHE A 74 -1.78 4.74 -15.16
N ASP A 75 -2.32 4.25 -16.28
CA ASP A 75 -2.03 4.75 -17.62
C ASP A 75 -2.94 5.89 -18.06
N GLN A 76 -4.05 6.13 -17.35
CA GLN A 76 -5.01 7.13 -17.74
C GLN A 76 -4.48 8.55 -17.48
N PRO A 77 -4.68 9.50 -18.42
CA PRO A 77 -4.28 10.89 -18.24
C PRO A 77 -4.81 11.50 -16.94
N ARG A 78 -6.05 11.19 -16.53
CA ARG A 78 -6.64 11.71 -15.29
C ARG A 78 -5.89 11.29 -14.01
N TYR A 79 -5.23 10.13 -14.02
CA TYR A 79 -4.41 9.68 -12.90
C TYR A 79 -3.00 10.26 -13.00
N ARG A 80 -2.41 10.22 -14.21
CA ARG A 80 -1.09 10.78 -14.48
C ARG A 80 -1.03 12.28 -14.19
N SER A 81 -2.14 13.01 -14.32
CA SER A 81 -2.21 14.44 -14.04
C SER A 81 -1.99 14.79 -12.56
N LEU A 82 -2.11 13.83 -11.63
CA LEU A 82 -1.66 14.03 -10.24
C LEU A 82 -0.19 14.43 -10.16
N ARG A 83 0.64 14.02 -11.13
CA ARG A 83 2.06 14.38 -11.17
C ARG A 83 2.30 15.73 -11.87
N THR A 84 1.55 16.04 -12.92
CA THR A 84 1.74 17.29 -13.69
C THR A 84 1.09 18.50 -13.02
N ASP A 85 -0.02 18.28 -12.31
CA ASP A 85 -0.88 19.32 -11.74
C ASP A 85 -0.76 19.38 -10.21
N ARG A 86 0.35 18.87 -9.66
CA ARG A 86 0.58 18.83 -8.20
C ARG A 86 0.61 20.25 -7.63
N SER A 87 0.18 20.39 -6.38
CA SER A 87 0.27 21.65 -5.67
C SER A 87 1.74 22.08 -5.47
N ALA A 88 1.94 23.36 -5.14
CA ALA A 88 3.26 23.85 -4.75
C ALA A 88 3.80 23.14 -3.49
N ARG A 89 2.92 22.77 -2.55
CA ARG A 89 3.29 22.05 -1.33
C ARG A 89 3.81 20.65 -1.65
N GLU A 90 3.07 19.88 -2.45
CA GLU A 90 3.51 18.52 -2.84
C GLU A 90 4.78 18.58 -3.69
N ALA A 91 4.91 19.56 -4.59
CA ALA A 91 6.14 19.75 -5.37
C ALA A 91 7.36 20.00 -4.47
N ASP A 92 7.23 20.87 -3.47
CA ASP A 92 8.31 21.22 -2.54
C ASP A 92 8.71 20.04 -1.63
N ILE A 93 7.73 19.32 -1.06
CA ILE A 93 8.00 18.14 -0.23
C ILE A 93 8.69 17.05 -1.05
N LEU A 94 8.20 16.74 -2.25
CA LEU A 94 8.83 15.74 -3.12
C LEU A 94 10.24 16.14 -3.57
N ALA A 95 10.55 17.43 -3.62
CA ALA A 95 11.89 17.92 -3.93
C ALA A 95 12.88 17.75 -2.76
N ARG A 96 12.40 17.56 -1.53
CA ARG A 96 13.21 17.42 -0.31
C ARG A 96 13.17 16.03 0.31
N ILE A 97 12.17 15.22 0.00
CA ILE A 97 11.92 13.92 0.65
C ILE A 97 13.13 12.98 0.53
N GLY A 98 13.42 12.26 1.62
CA GLY A 98 14.50 11.28 1.67
C GLY A 98 14.29 10.17 0.65
N THR A 99 13.15 9.48 0.69
CA THR A 99 12.78 8.44 -0.29
C THR A 99 11.27 8.32 -0.43
N LEU A 100 10.83 8.11 -1.66
CA LEU A 100 9.49 7.65 -2.02
C LEU A 100 9.62 6.54 -3.08
N ASP A 101 9.44 5.30 -2.65
CA ASP A 101 9.51 4.11 -3.48
C ASP A 101 8.09 3.64 -3.79
N ARG A 102 7.61 3.97 -4.99
CA ARG A 102 6.28 3.66 -5.47
C ARG A 102 6.31 2.39 -6.30
N ARG A 103 5.52 1.39 -5.92
CA ARG A 103 5.44 0.08 -6.58
C ARG A 103 4.01 -0.32 -6.84
N THR A 104 3.75 -0.74 -8.07
CA THR A 104 2.44 -1.24 -8.50
C THR A 104 2.56 -2.73 -8.76
N TYR A 105 1.65 -3.51 -8.17
CA TYR A 105 1.60 -4.96 -8.30
C TYR A 105 0.25 -5.37 -8.90
N ARG A 106 0.27 -6.41 -9.73
CA ARG A 106 -0.94 -7.17 -10.10
C ARG A 106 -1.28 -8.10 -8.93
N SER A 107 -2.51 -8.01 -8.43
CA SER A 107 -3.04 -8.94 -7.43
C SER A 107 -3.23 -10.31 -8.07
N ILE A 108 -2.55 -11.33 -7.54
CA ILE A 108 -2.59 -12.71 -8.06
C ILE A 108 -3.20 -13.70 -7.06
N HIS A 109 -3.32 -13.32 -5.79
CA HIS A 109 -3.96 -14.10 -4.75
C HIS A 109 -4.54 -13.16 -3.69
N LEU A 110 -5.75 -13.48 -3.23
CA LEU A 110 -6.41 -12.79 -2.13
C LEU A 110 -7.23 -13.82 -1.36
N GLU A 111 -6.89 -14.00 -0.09
CA GLU A 111 -7.56 -14.94 0.79
C GLU A 111 -7.88 -14.28 2.12
N ARG A 112 -9.08 -14.56 2.64
CA ARG A 112 -9.57 -14.02 3.91
C ARG A 112 -9.97 -15.16 4.80
N ARG A 113 -9.75 -14.99 6.10
CA ARG A 113 -10.28 -15.89 7.10
C ARG A 113 -11.82 -15.93 6.99
N PRO A 114 -12.44 -17.11 6.89
CA PRO A 114 -13.89 -17.23 6.74
C PRO A 114 -14.73 -16.70 7.92
N SER A 115 -14.16 -16.70 9.12
CA SER A 115 -14.88 -16.53 10.39
C SER A 115 -14.62 -15.21 11.13
N SER A 116 -13.90 -14.25 10.53
CA SER A 116 -13.62 -12.99 11.22
C SER A 116 -14.88 -12.11 11.26
N GLU A 117 -15.55 -12.04 12.41
CA GLU A 117 -16.57 -11.05 12.76
C GLU A 117 -16.03 -9.60 12.78
N HIS A 118 -14.71 -9.43 12.60
CA HIS A 118 -14.04 -8.15 12.49
C HIS A 118 -14.30 -7.52 11.12
N ASN A 119 -15.42 -6.81 11.04
CA ASN A 119 -15.88 -6.10 9.84
C ASN A 119 -15.13 -4.78 9.59
N THR A 120 -13.92 -4.64 10.14
CA THR A 120 -13.10 -3.44 9.98
C THR A 120 -12.33 -3.49 8.67
N THR A 121 -12.34 -2.40 7.92
CA THR A 121 -11.60 -2.32 6.64
C THR A 121 -10.08 -2.36 6.83
N TYR A 122 -9.59 -1.94 8.00
CA TYR A 122 -8.16 -1.81 8.30
C TYR A 122 -7.82 -2.50 9.62
N HIS A 123 -6.74 -3.26 9.61
CA HIS A 123 -6.28 -4.06 10.75
C HIS A 123 -4.98 -3.51 11.33
N PRO A 124 -4.75 -3.70 12.65
CA PRO A 124 -3.71 -2.98 13.37
C PRO A 124 -2.29 -3.37 12.98
N HIS A 125 -2.06 -4.63 12.58
CA HIS A 125 -0.74 -5.16 12.27
C HIS A 125 -0.69 -5.69 10.85
N ILE A 126 0.30 -5.23 10.08
CA ILE A 126 0.60 -5.75 8.75
C ILE A 126 2.04 -6.25 8.72
N LEU A 127 2.23 -7.39 8.06
CA LEU A 127 3.53 -7.93 7.70
C LEU A 127 3.65 -7.91 6.18
N THR A 128 4.70 -7.27 5.65
CA THR A 128 5.06 -7.40 4.23
C THR A 128 6.28 -8.26 4.07
N VAL A 129 6.21 -9.24 3.18
CA VAL A 129 7.33 -10.12 2.81
C VAL A 129 7.52 -10.02 1.31
N GLU A 130 8.67 -9.49 0.89
CA GLU A 130 9.02 -9.39 -0.53
C GLU A 130 9.97 -10.52 -0.89
N LEU A 131 9.68 -11.24 -1.98
CA LEU A 131 10.42 -12.42 -2.41
C LEU A 131 10.66 -12.42 -3.92
N THR A 132 11.77 -13.01 -4.35
CA THR A 132 12.05 -13.26 -5.78
C THR A 132 11.21 -14.39 -6.36
N ARG A 133 10.76 -15.32 -5.51
CA ARG A 133 9.92 -16.48 -5.85
C ARG A 133 8.66 -16.51 -5.01
N HIS A 134 7.61 -17.14 -5.53
CA HIS A 134 6.41 -17.40 -4.76
C HIS A 134 6.69 -18.46 -3.68
N SER A 135 6.04 -18.38 -2.50
CA SER A 135 6.20 -19.35 -1.40
C SER A 135 4.85 -19.87 -0.88
N PRO A 136 4.37 -21.02 -1.38
CA PRO A 136 3.20 -21.69 -0.84
C PRO A 136 3.38 -22.14 0.61
N GLU A 137 4.61 -22.45 1.03
CA GLU A 137 4.93 -22.90 2.39
C GLU A 137 4.72 -21.78 3.40
N LEU A 138 5.12 -20.56 3.05
CA LEU A 138 4.87 -19.38 3.88
C LEU A 138 3.37 -19.10 4.00
N LEU A 139 2.62 -19.16 2.91
CA LEU A 139 1.16 -18.99 2.93
C LEU A 139 0.50 -20.01 3.87
N THR A 140 0.85 -21.29 3.70
CA THR A 140 0.29 -22.39 4.50
C THR A 140 0.57 -22.20 5.99
N GLU A 141 1.79 -21.83 6.37
CA GLU A 141 2.12 -21.57 7.77
C GLU A 141 1.37 -20.35 8.32
N ILE A 142 1.39 -19.22 7.59
CA ILE A 142 0.78 -17.98 8.04
C ILE A 142 -0.74 -18.14 8.24
N HIS A 143 -1.43 -18.83 7.33
CA HIS A 143 -2.88 -19.03 7.43
C HIS A 143 -3.29 -19.91 8.63
N SER A 144 -2.34 -20.66 9.21
CA SER A 144 -2.58 -21.46 10.42
C SER A 144 -2.60 -20.67 11.73
N PHE A 145 -2.08 -19.43 11.72
CA PHE A 145 -1.99 -18.60 12.91
C PHE A 145 -3.32 -17.96 13.31
N GLU A 146 -3.71 -18.03 14.58
CA GLU A 146 -5.00 -17.52 15.08
C GLU A 146 -5.18 -16.00 14.88
N GLY A 147 -4.12 -15.23 14.76
CA GLY A 147 -4.16 -13.79 14.50
C GLY A 147 -4.41 -13.43 13.05
N TRP A 148 -4.22 -14.36 12.10
CA TRP A 148 -4.31 -14.09 10.66
C TRP A 148 -5.73 -13.70 10.22
N ILE A 149 -5.84 -12.65 9.41
CA ILE A 149 -7.12 -12.13 8.91
C ILE A 149 -7.20 -12.25 7.40
N MET A 150 -6.19 -11.75 6.70
CA MET A 150 -6.20 -11.64 5.25
C MET A 150 -4.78 -11.75 4.70
N THR A 151 -4.67 -12.35 3.53
CA THR A 151 -3.46 -12.37 2.73
C THR A 151 -3.75 -11.82 1.36
N GLN A 152 -2.91 -10.91 0.89
CA GLN A 152 -2.87 -10.49 -0.49
C GLN A 152 -1.47 -10.71 -1.06
N VAL A 153 -1.38 -11.32 -2.25
CA VAL A 153 -0.11 -11.49 -2.96
C VAL A 153 -0.15 -10.71 -4.26
N GLY A 154 0.85 -9.85 -4.43
CA GLY A 154 1.08 -9.07 -5.63
C GLY A 154 2.29 -9.58 -6.41
N GLN A 155 2.20 -9.62 -7.73
CA GLN A 155 3.35 -9.74 -8.63
C GLN A 155 3.69 -8.36 -9.20
N ILE A 156 4.96 -7.96 -9.18
CA ILE A 156 5.39 -6.63 -9.60
C ILE A 156 4.94 -6.34 -11.05
N HIS A 157 4.38 -5.16 -11.26
CA HIS A 157 3.94 -4.66 -12.55
C HIS A 157 4.76 -3.44 -12.99
N ASP A 158 5.00 -2.50 -12.07
CA ASP A 158 5.78 -1.28 -12.31
C ASP A 158 6.39 -0.78 -10.99
N SER A 159 7.55 -0.11 -11.06
CA SER A 159 8.17 0.51 -9.89
C SER A 159 8.93 1.79 -10.26
N SER A 160 8.86 2.79 -9.39
CA SER A 160 9.59 4.05 -9.52
C SER A 160 10.05 4.55 -8.16
N VAL A 161 11.32 4.93 -8.04
CA VAL A 161 11.88 5.52 -6.82
C VAL A 161 12.24 6.99 -7.09
N ILE A 162 11.88 7.87 -6.16
CA ILE A 162 12.33 9.27 -6.11
C ILE A 162 12.84 9.62 -4.71
N GLY A 163 13.64 10.67 -4.60
CA GLY A 163 14.25 11.13 -3.33
C GLY A 163 15.78 11.10 -3.38
N HIS A 164 16.41 11.75 -2.40
CA HIS A 164 17.87 11.95 -2.38
C HIS A 164 18.68 10.83 -1.73
N LEU A 165 18.03 9.96 -0.94
CA LEU A 165 18.71 8.86 -0.23
C LEU A 165 18.93 7.63 -1.11
N GLN A 166 18.38 7.60 -2.32
CA GLN A 166 18.63 6.55 -3.30
C GLN A 166 18.86 7.17 -4.68
N PRO A 167 19.96 6.84 -5.39
CA PRO A 167 20.11 7.30 -6.76
C PRO A 167 18.93 6.80 -7.60
N PRO A 168 18.44 7.60 -8.56
CA PRO A 168 17.45 7.14 -9.53
C PRO A 168 17.96 5.86 -10.18
N SER A 169 17.21 4.76 -10.05
CA SER A 169 17.55 3.48 -10.66
C SER A 169 16.38 3.02 -11.52
N THR A 170 16.71 2.65 -12.76
CA THR A 170 15.79 1.95 -13.67
C THR A 170 16.08 0.44 -13.69
N ASP A 171 16.89 -0.07 -12.74
CA ASP A 171 17.26 -1.47 -12.68
C ASP A 171 16.05 -2.33 -12.31
N PRO A 172 15.56 -3.19 -13.23
CA PRO A 172 14.43 -4.07 -12.97
C PRO A 172 14.72 -5.14 -11.90
N VAL A 173 15.97 -5.28 -11.44
CA VAL A 173 16.44 -6.31 -10.50
C VAL A 173 16.40 -5.85 -9.03
N ARG A 174 16.09 -4.57 -8.74
CA ARG A 174 16.09 -4.06 -7.35
C ARG A 174 14.80 -4.36 -6.56
N THR A 175 13.70 -4.62 -7.26
CA THR A 175 12.39 -4.85 -6.66
C THR A 175 12.06 -6.34 -6.71
N PRO A 176 11.92 -7.04 -5.57
CA PRO A 176 11.53 -8.43 -5.58
C PRO A 176 10.23 -8.66 -6.35
N ARG A 177 10.16 -9.78 -7.08
CA ARG A 177 9.08 -10.08 -8.02
C ARG A 177 7.71 -10.18 -7.35
N TYR A 178 7.67 -10.63 -6.10
CA TYR A 178 6.45 -10.86 -5.34
C TYR A 178 6.47 -10.04 -4.05
N ILE A 179 5.29 -9.53 -3.68
CA ILE A 179 5.02 -9.02 -2.33
C ILE A 179 3.87 -9.82 -1.74
N PHE A 180 4.07 -10.30 -0.53
CA PHE A 180 3.05 -10.90 0.32
C PHE A 180 2.69 -9.85 1.36
N ILE A 181 1.41 -9.52 1.47
CA ILE A 181 0.87 -8.59 2.46
C ILE A 181 -0.08 -9.39 3.34
N PHE A 182 0.29 -9.55 4.60
CA PHE A 182 -0.50 -10.27 5.58
C PHE A 182 -1.06 -9.29 6.60
N GLU A 183 -2.35 -9.38 6.86
CA GLU A 183 -3.02 -8.58 7.89
C GLU A 183 -3.37 -9.47 9.09
N PHE A 184 -3.08 -8.96 10.30
CA PHE A 184 -3.24 -9.67 11.55
C PHE A 184 -3.92 -8.84 12.64
N MET A 185 -4.63 -9.53 13.53
CA MET A 185 -5.18 -8.96 14.77
C MET A 185 -4.08 -8.73 15.81
N ASN A 186 -3.07 -9.60 15.83
CA ASN A 186 -1.95 -9.60 16.77
C ASN A 186 -0.62 -9.82 16.00
N GLN A 187 0.46 -10.20 16.69
CA GLN A 187 1.78 -10.41 16.10
C GLN A 187 2.25 -11.87 16.17
N ASP A 188 1.32 -12.83 16.14
CA ASP A 188 1.67 -14.25 16.24
C ASP A 188 2.51 -14.77 15.06
N TYR A 189 2.54 -14.06 13.93
CA TYR A 189 3.51 -14.27 12.86
C TYR A 189 4.97 -14.25 13.32
N GLU A 190 5.29 -13.65 14.48
CA GLU A 190 6.64 -13.72 15.07
C GLU A 190 7.09 -15.13 15.43
N GLN A 191 6.15 -16.08 15.54
CA GLN A 191 6.42 -17.50 15.79
C GLN A 191 6.71 -18.30 14.51
N SER A 192 6.63 -17.67 13.33
CA SER A 192 6.83 -18.33 12.04
C SER A 192 8.25 -18.86 11.86
N CYS A 193 8.33 -20.16 11.61
CA CYS A 193 9.58 -20.82 11.24
C CYS A 193 9.99 -20.47 9.81
N GLN A 194 9.05 -20.22 8.89
CA GLN A 194 9.38 -19.81 7.52
C GLN A 194 9.98 -18.39 7.48
N LEU A 195 9.39 -17.43 8.21
CA LEU A 195 9.96 -16.09 8.33
C LEU A 195 11.35 -16.13 8.95
N ALA A 196 11.56 -16.94 9.99
CA ALA A 196 12.88 -17.11 10.61
C ALA A 196 13.92 -17.66 9.62
N LYS A 197 13.55 -18.62 8.77
CA LYS A 197 14.44 -19.18 7.72
C LYS A 197 14.77 -18.14 6.64
N LEU A 198 13.77 -17.40 6.18
CA LEU A 198 13.94 -16.34 5.18
C LEU A 198 14.87 -15.23 5.70
N ALA A 199 14.71 -14.83 6.96
CA ALA A 199 15.58 -13.83 7.60
C ALA A 199 17.04 -14.28 7.72
N GLN A 200 17.29 -15.59 7.83
CA GLN A 200 18.64 -16.17 7.96
C GLN A 200 19.32 -16.45 6.61
N SER A 201 18.59 -16.38 5.49
CA SER A 201 19.08 -16.74 4.15
C SER A 201 18.96 -15.58 3.14
N PRO A 202 19.51 -14.39 3.43
CA PRO A 202 19.30 -13.19 2.59
C PRO A 202 19.80 -13.37 1.15
N ASP A 203 20.84 -14.17 0.93
CA ASP A 203 21.47 -14.35 -0.38
C ASP A 203 20.72 -15.31 -1.33
N GLN A 204 19.87 -16.22 -0.82
CA GLN A 204 19.18 -17.22 -1.66
C GLN A 204 17.80 -16.78 -2.16
N ASP A 205 17.13 -15.90 -1.42
CA ASP A 205 15.75 -15.48 -1.71
C ASP A 205 15.59 -13.95 -1.88
N GLN A 206 16.60 -13.14 -1.51
CA GLN A 206 16.52 -11.68 -1.38
C GLN A 206 15.23 -11.25 -0.67
N ALA A 207 15.01 -11.83 0.52
CA ALA A 207 13.80 -11.58 1.28
C ALA A 207 13.88 -10.23 1.99
N VAL A 208 12.86 -9.39 1.82
CA VAL A 208 12.66 -8.18 2.63
C VAL A 208 11.42 -8.38 3.47
N ILE A 209 11.61 -8.49 4.79
CA ILE A 209 10.53 -8.68 5.76
C ILE A 209 10.38 -7.39 6.55
N ARG A 210 9.19 -6.78 6.52
CA ARG A 210 8.90 -5.54 7.26
C ARG A 210 7.63 -5.67 8.09
N LYS A 211 7.68 -5.12 9.30
CA LYS A 211 6.56 -5.12 10.26
C LYS A 211 5.97 -3.73 10.39
N TRP A 212 4.65 -3.63 10.32
CA TRP A 212 3.96 -2.35 10.24
C TRP A 212 2.79 -2.27 11.21
N LYS A 213 2.58 -1.10 11.78
CA LYS A 213 1.39 -0.73 12.54
C LYS A 213 0.53 0.23 11.74
N LEU A 214 -0.79 0.03 11.76
CA LEU A 214 -1.73 0.98 11.16
C LEU A 214 -1.58 2.36 11.82
N ALA A 215 -1.27 3.37 11.00
CA ALA A 215 -1.27 4.77 11.40
C ALA A 215 -2.65 5.40 11.13
N ARG A 216 -3.15 5.27 9.90
CA ARG A 216 -4.44 5.84 9.49
C ARG A 216 -5.02 5.14 8.26
N GLY A 217 -6.34 5.03 8.18
CA GLY A 217 -7.05 4.50 7.02
C GLY A 217 -8.10 5.48 6.50
N TRP A 218 -8.40 5.41 5.21
CA TRP A 218 -9.36 6.28 4.52
C TRP A 218 -10.42 5.47 3.81
N GLN A 219 -11.68 5.86 3.91
CA GLN A 219 -12.72 5.33 3.03
C GLN A 219 -12.73 6.12 1.72
N ASN A 220 -13.01 5.45 0.60
CA ASN A 220 -13.18 6.14 -0.67
C ASN A 220 -14.50 6.93 -0.65
N SER A 221 -14.43 8.21 -1.01
CA SER A 221 -15.58 9.13 -1.03
C SER A 221 -15.93 9.62 -2.45
N SER A 222 -15.25 9.13 -3.48
CA SER A 222 -15.43 9.59 -4.87
C SER A 222 -16.82 9.36 -5.44
N THR A 223 -17.53 8.33 -4.97
CA THR A 223 -18.92 8.03 -5.37
C THR A 223 -19.95 8.89 -4.64
N GLN A 224 -19.57 9.59 -3.56
CA GLN A 224 -20.48 10.51 -2.86
C GLN A 224 -20.59 11.87 -3.56
N LEU A 225 -19.61 12.23 -4.40
CA LEU A 225 -19.58 13.49 -5.14
C LEU A 225 -20.51 13.51 -6.37
N SER A 226 -20.95 12.35 -6.87
CA SER A 226 -21.89 12.28 -7.99
C SER A 226 -23.34 12.64 -7.62
N THR A 227 -23.71 12.64 -6.34
CA THR A 227 -25.09 12.86 -5.90
C THR A 227 -25.45 14.34 -5.74
N VAL A 228 -24.46 15.24 -5.62
CA VAL A 228 -24.72 16.67 -5.36
C VAL A 228 -25.00 17.46 -6.65
N HIS A 229 -24.65 16.92 -7.82
CA HIS A 229 -24.82 17.64 -9.09
C HIS A 229 -26.13 17.38 -9.85
N GLN A 230 -27.08 16.63 -9.28
CA GLN A 230 -28.42 16.40 -9.88
C GLN A 230 -29.56 17.20 -9.24
N SER A 231 -29.30 18.13 -8.31
CA SER A 231 -30.36 18.89 -7.64
C SER A 231 -30.15 20.41 -7.68
N LEU A 232 -29.86 20.97 -8.86
CA LEU A 232 -30.04 22.41 -9.09
C LEU A 232 -30.57 22.67 -10.50
N TYR A 233 -31.85 22.37 -10.72
CA TYR A 233 -32.75 23.19 -11.56
C TYR A 233 -34.21 22.85 -11.23
N PRO A 234 -34.95 23.74 -10.55
CA PRO A 234 -36.40 23.78 -10.66
C PRO A 234 -36.85 24.91 -11.59
N PHE A 235 -37.93 24.65 -12.35
CA PHE A 235 -38.74 25.57 -13.19
C PHE A 235 -38.10 26.03 -14.53
N LYS A 236 -38.81 26.03 -15.66
CA LYS A 236 -40.26 26.11 -15.94
C LYS A 236 -40.71 25.14 -17.03
#